data_AF-A0A1A2FZT8-F1
#
_entry.id   AF-A0A1A2FZT8-F1
#
_cell.length_a   1.000
_cell.length_b   1.000
_cell.length_c   1.000
_cell.angle_alpha   90.00
_cell.angle_beta   90.00
_cell.angle_gamma   90.00
#
_symmetry.space_group_name_H-M   'P 1'
#
loop_
_entity.id
_entity.type
_entity.pdbx_description
1 polymer ?
#
loop_
_entity_poly.entity_id
_entity_poly.type
_entity_poly.pdbx_seq_one_letter_code
_entity_poly.pdbx_strand_id
1 'polypeptide(L)'
;MLKGFKEFLSRGNIVDLSVAVVIGTAFTALVTQFTDNIIKPLVNRVGVNQQSNYGILRISIGGGQAIDLNNVISAAINFVIVAAVVYFLVVLPYNTFRKRGEVEQADDAQIVLLTEIRDLLGQTNGDSAGRHGGAAAKTPPPERGPRAEAESQ
;
A
#
# COMPACT_ATOMS: atom_id res chain seq x y z
N MET A 1 25.88 -20.20 2.63
CA MET A 1 24.86 -19.80 1.63
C MET A 1 23.44 -19.92 2.17
N LEU A 2 22.94 -21.10 2.55
CA LEU A 2 21.57 -21.29 3.06
C LEU A 2 21.22 -20.44 4.30
N LYS A 3 22.16 -20.25 5.23
CA LYS A 3 21.95 -19.37 6.41
C LYS A 3 21.74 -17.91 6.00
N GLY A 4 22.61 -17.37 5.12
CA GLY A 4 22.49 -16.00 4.60
C GLY A 4 21.26 -15.79 3.72
N PHE A 5 20.80 -16.83 3.01
CA PHE A 5 19.55 -16.79 2.24
C PHE A 5 18.31 -16.76 3.16
N LYS A 6 18.29 -17.59 4.21
CA LYS A 6 17.24 -17.53 5.24
C LYS A 6 17.18 -16.15 5.91
N GLU A 7 18.36 -15.57 6.19
CA GLU A 7 18.51 -14.26 6.84
C GLU A 7 18.17 -13.07 5.91
N PHE A 8 18.26 -13.29 4.60
CA PHE A 8 17.75 -12.37 3.59
C PHE A 8 16.22 -12.46 3.50
N LEU A 9 15.66 -13.66 3.41
CA LEU A 9 14.22 -13.88 3.39
C LEU A 9 13.56 -13.38 4.68
N SER A 10 14.17 -13.59 5.85
CA SER A 10 13.61 -13.14 7.13
C SER A 10 13.54 -11.62 7.29
N ARG A 11 14.05 -10.84 6.32
CA ARG A 11 13.74 -9.41 6.24
C ARG A 11 12.29 -9.30 5.75
N GLY A 12 11.35 -9.20 6.70
CA GLY A 12 9.90 -9.39 6.51
C GLY A 12 9.31 -8.78 5.24
N ASN A 13 9.76 -7.58 4.84
CA ASN A 13 9.33 -6.92 3.60
C ASN A 13 9.48 -7.78 2.33
N ILE A 14 10.48 -8.66 2.25
CA ILE A 14 10.70 -9.52 1.07
C ILE A 14 9.69 -10.66 1.03
N VAL A 15 9.39 -11.28 2.17
CA VAL A 15 8.42 -12.39 2.23
C VAL A 15 7.04 -11.89 1.85
N ASP A 16 6.61 -10.78 2.43
CA ASP A 16 5.27 -10.25 2.21
C ASP A 16 5.06 -9.84 0.75
N LEU A 17 6.04 -9.17 0.16
CA LEU A 17 6.02 -8.84 -1.27
C LEU A 17 6.04 -10.08 -2.16
N SER A 18 6.85 -11.08 -1.82
CA SER A 18 6.93 -12.33 -2.60
C SER A 18 5.61 -13.09 -2.57
N VAL A 19 4.99 -13.20 -1.40
CA VAL A 19 3.69 -13.85 -1.21
C VAL A 19 2.60 -13.10 -1.98
N ALA A 20 2.59 -11.76 -1.92
CA ALA A 20 1.63 -10.94 -2.65
C ALA A 20 1.69 -11.17 -4.17
N VAL A 21 2.89 -11.21 -4.75
CA VAL A 21 3.08 -11.43 -6.19
C VAL A 21 2.65 -12.84 -6.60
N VAL A 22 3.06 -13.86 -5.84
CA VAL A 22 2.71 -15.27 -6.14
C VAL A 22 1.21 -15.50 -6.06
N ILE A 23 0.54 -15.00 -5.00
CA ILE A 23 -0.91 -15.15 -4.86
C ILE A 23 -1.63 -14.36 -5.96
N GLY A 24 -1.21 -13.12 -6.23
CA GLY A 24 -1.85 -12.27 -7.26
C GLY A 24 -1.79 -12.89 -8.65
N THR A 25 -0.64 -13.43 -9.04
CA THR A 25 -0.44 -14.11 -10.33
C THR A 25 -1.24 -15.41 -10.42
N ALA A 26 -1.18 -16.27 -9.39
CA ALA A 26 -1.92 -17.52 -9.35
C ALA A 26 -3.44 -17.29 -9.43
N PHE A 27 -3.94 -16.30 -8.68
CA PHE A 27 -5.36 -15.96 -8.68
C PHE A 27 -5.81 -15.43 -10.05
N THR A 28 -5.04 -14.51 -10.65
CA THR A 28 -5.35 -13.97 -11.98
C THR A 28 -5.38 -15.07 -13.05
N ALA A 29 -4.44 -16.02 -12.99
CA ALA A 29 -4.40 -17.17 -13.88
C ALA A 29 -5.65 -18.05 -13.72
N LEU A 30 -6.08 -18.33 -12.48
CA LEU A 30 -7.28 -19.10 -12.19
C LEU A 30 -8.54 -18.45 -12.77
N VAL A 31 -8.73 -17.15 -12.54
CA VAL A 31 -9.91 -16.44 -13.05
C VAL A 31 -9.86 -16.35 -14.58
N THR A 32 -8.69 -16.09 -15.16
CA THR A 32 -8.53 -16.06 -16.63
C THR A 32 -8.88 -17.41 -17.23
N GLN A 33 -8.41 -18.52 -16.66
CA GLN A 33 -8.70 -19.85 -17.16
C GLN A 33 -10.17 -20.23 -17.01
N PHE A 34 -10.84 -19.77 -15.94
CA PHE A 34 -12.28 -19.89 -15.79
C PHE A 34 -13.04 -19.11 -16.87
N THR A 35 -12.71 -17.83 -17.07
CA THR A 35 -13.34 -17.00 -18.11
C THR A 35 -13.11 -17.62 -19.48
N ASP A 36 -11.88 -18.06 -19.77
CA ASP A 36 -11.50 -18.54 -21.09
C ASP A 36 -12.19 -19.85 -21.46
N ASN A 37 -12.37 -20.75 -20.49
CA ASN A 37 -12.95 -22.06 -20.73
C ASN A 37 -14.47 -22.10 -20.58
N ILE A 38 -15.05 -21.20 -19.77
CA ILE A 38 -16.49 -21.23 -19.46
C ILE A 38 -17.21 -20.05 -20.10
N ILE A 39 -16.68 -18.83 -19.94
CA ILE A 39 -17.38 -17.61 -20.35
C ILE A 39 -17.16 -17.31 -21.84
N LYS A 40 -15.91 -17.36 -22.34
CA LYS A 40 -15.61 -17.08 -23.76
C LYS A 40 -16.41 -17.98 -24.71
N PRO A 41 -16.59 -19.30 -24.49
CA PRO A 41 -17.42 -20.12 -25.37
C PRO A 41 -18.91 -19.74 -25.35
N LEU A 42 -19.44 -19.35 -24.19
CA LEU A 42 -20.82 -18.88 -24.05
C LEU A 42 -21.03 -17.53 -24.77
N VAL A 43 -20.08 -16.61 -24.61
CA VAL A 43 -20.07 -15.33 -25.31
C VAL A 43 -19.91 -15.54 -26.81
N ASN A 44 -19.03 -16.43 -27.26
CA ASN A 44 -18.86 -16.74 -28.69
C ASN A 44 -20.09 -17.40 -29.31
N ARG A 45 -20.89 -18.11 -28.51
CA ARG A 45 -22.16 -18.72 -28.96
C ARG A 45 -23.27 -17.69 -29.12
N VAL A 46 -23.30 -16.66 -28.28
CA VAL A 46 -24.31 -15.58 -28.31
C VAL A 46 -23.89 -14.43 -29.21
N GLY A 47 -22.60 -14.08 -29.18
CA GLY A 47 -21.91 -13.09 -29.99
C GLY A 47 -21.15 -13.79 -31.10
N VAL A 48 -21.82 -13.90 -32.25
CA VAL A 48 -21.29 -14.25 -33.58
C VAL A 48 -20.10 -15.22 -33.58
N ASN A 49 -20.42 -16.50 -33.80
CA ASN A 49 -19.47 -17.60 -33.99
C ASN A 49 -18.26 -17.17 -34.81
N GLN A 50 -17.07 -17.62 -34.41
CA GLN A 50 -15.85 -17.60 -35.25
C GLN A 50 -16.05 -18.25 -36.63
N GLN A 51 -17.06 -19.11 -36.76
CA GLN A 51 -17.44 -19.82 -38.00
C GLN A 51 -18.43 -19.04 -38.88
N SER A 52 -19.10 -18.03 -38.33
CA SER A 52 -20.00 -17.20 -39.13
C SER A 52 -19.17 -16.13 -39.82
N ASN A 53 -18.97 -16.27 -41.15
CA ASN A 53 -18.44 -15.26 -42.07
C ASN A 53 -19.22 -13.92 -42.06
N TYR A 54 -20.10 -13.71 -41.08
CA TYR A 54 -20.89 -12.51 -40.81
C TYR A 54 -20.57 -11.93 -39.44
N GLY A 55 -19.32 -12.05 -38.98
CA GLY A 55 -18.81 -11.21 -37.91
C GLY A 55 -18.61 -9.80 -38.45
N ILE A 56 -19.48 -8.88 -38.05
CA ILE A 56 -19.45 -7.40 -38.28
C ILE A 56 -18.10 -6.73 -37.91
N LEU A 57 -17.11 -7.51 -37.49
CA LEU A 57 -15.95 -7.12 -36.69
C LEU A 57 -14.63 -7.78 -37.15
N ARG A 58 -14.62 -8.54 -38.26
CA ARG A 58 -13.39 -9.03 -38.90
C ARG A 58 -13.05 -8.10 -40.06
N ILE A 59 -12.16 -7.14 -39.83
CA ILE A 59 -11.63 -6.29 -40.90
C ILE A 59 -10.44 -7.03 -41.51
N SER A 60 -10.63 -7.56 -42.71
CA SER A 60 -9.55 -8.17 -43.50
C SER A 60 -8.69 -7.06 -44.09
N ILE A 61 -7.45 -6.98 -43.65
CA ILE A 61 -6.42 -6.14 -44.27
C ILE A 61 -5.65 -7.11 -45.16
N GLY A 62 -5.81 -7.00 -46.49
CA GLY A 62 -5.37 -8.03 -47.46
C GLY A 62 -3.99 -8.63 -47.20
N GLY A 63 -3.80 -9.89 -47.61
CA GLY A 63 -2.58 -10.68 -47.33
C GLY A 63 -2.75 -11.79 -46.30
N GLY A 64 -3.99 -12.13 -45.91
CA GLY A 64 -4.30 -13.21 -44.96
C GLY A 64 -4.39 -12.79 -43.50
N GLN A 65 -4.24 -11.49 -43.20
CA GLN A 65 -4.31 -10.95 -41.85
C GLN A 65 -5.71 -10.34 -41.59
N ALA A 66 -6.39 -10.81 -40.55
CA ALA A 66 -7.66 -10.24 -40.09
C ALA A 66 -7.50 -9.64 -38.69
N ILE A 67 -8.12 -8.49 -38.43
CA ILE A 67 -8.27 -7.95 -37.07
C ILE A 67 -9.54 -8.51 -36.46
N ASP A 68 -9.41 -9.22 -35.35
CA ASP A 68 -10.51 -9.86 -34.63
C ASP A 68 -10.99 -8.97 -33.48
N LEU A 69 -11.93 -8.06 -33.73
CA LEU A 69 -12.48 -7.22 -32.65
C LEU A 69 -13.27 -8.05 -31.61
N ASN A 70 -13.64 -9.29 -31.93
CA ASN A 70 -14.24 -10.22 -30.96
C ASN A 70 -13.29 -10.56 -29.80
N ASN A 71 -11.99 -10.70 -30.07
CA ASN A 71 -11.01 -10.96 -29.00
C ASN A 71 -10.92 -9.79 -28.02
N VAL A 72 -11.07 -8.56 -28.51
CA VAL A 72 -11.07 -7.35 -27.67
C VAL A 72 -12.30 -7.31 -26.77
N ILE A 73 -13.49 -7.60 -27.30
CA ILE A 73 -14.73 -7.65 -26.52
C ILE A 73 -14.66 -8.77 -25.47
N SER A 74 -14.19 -9.95 -25.86
CA SER A 74 -13.99 -11.08 -24.95
C SER A 74 -12.98 -10.75 -23.83
N ALA A 75 -11.89 -10.04 -24.15
CA ALA A 75 -10.93 -9.58 -23.16
C ALA A 75 -11.52 -8.52 -22.21
N ALA A 76 -12.34 -7.60 -22.72
CA ALA A 76 -13.04 -6.61 -21.89
C ALA A 76 -14.02 -7.28 -20.92
N ILE A 77 -14.77 -8.29 -21.37
CA ILE A 77 -15.65 -9.07 -20.50
C ILE A 77 -14.84 -9.80 -19.42
N ASN A 78 -13.71 -10.43 -19.79
CA ASN A 78 -12.81 -11.06 -18.83
C ASN A 78 -12.35 -10.07 -17.75
N PHE A 79 -11.91 -8.89 -18.15
CA PHE A 79 -11.46 -7.84 -17.25
C PHE A 79 -12.54 -7.45 -16.24
N VAL A 80 -13.79 -7.24 -16.69
CA VAL A 80 -14.92 -6.90 -15.82
C VAL A 80 -15.21 -8.03 -14.83
N ILE A 81 -15.14 -9.30 -15.25
CA ILE A 81 -15.35 -10.45 -14.37
C ILE A 81 -14.25 -10.53 -13.30
N VAL A 82 -12.98 -10.44 -13.71
CA VAL A 82 -11.85 -10.43 -12.76
C VAL A 82 -12.01 -9.30 -11.74
N ALA A 83 -12.31 -8.08 -12.21
CA ALA A 83 -12.53 -6.94 -11.34
C ALA A 83 -13.70 -7.16 -10.36
N ALA A 84 -14.81 -7.74 -10.83
CA ALA A 84 -15.97 -8.04 -10.00
C ALA A 84 -15.64 -9.07 -8.91
N VAL A 85 -14.93 -10.15 -9.25
CA VAL A 85 -14.52 -11.17 -8.28
C VAL A 85 -13.56 -10.58 -7.24
N VAL A 86 -12.53 -9.84 -7.67
CA VAL A 86 -11.59 -9.19 -6.74
C VAL A 86 -12.31 -8.21 -5.83
N TYR A 87 -13.25 -7.43 -6.36
CA TYR A 87 -14.03 -6.47 -5.57
C TYR A 87 -14.87 -7.17 -4.51
N PHE A 88 -15.64 -8.20 -4.88
CA PHE A 88 -16.53 -8.90 -3.95
C PHE A 88 -15.78 -9.74 -2.91
N LEU A 89 -14.70 -10.41 -3.31
CA LEU A 89 -14.01 -11.40 -2.46
C LEU A 89 -12.90 -10.77 -1.62
N VAL A 90 -12.27 -9.69 -2.09
CA VAL A 90 -11.15 -9.03 -1.38
C VAL A 90 -11.55 -7.64 -0.89
N VAL A 91 -11.99 -6.75 -1.78
CA VAL A 91 -12.19 -5.33 -1.43
C VAL A 91 -13.34 -5.13 -0.47
N LEU A 92 -14.48 -5.78 -0.70
CA LEU A 92 -15.68 -5.66 0.13
C LEU A 92 -15.45 -6.13 1.57
N PRO A 93 -14.95 -7.35 1.85
CA PRO A 93 -14.67 -7.77 3.22
C PRO A 93 -13.56 -6.93 3.85
N TYR A 94 -12.49 -6.62 3.11
CA TYR A 94 -11.41 -5.79 3.63
C TYR A 94 -11.88 -4.39 4.06
N ASN A 95 -12.70 -3.73 3.23
CA ASN A 95 -13.29 -2.43 3.57
C ASN A 95 -14.28 -2.55 4.75
N THR A 96 -14.98 -3.68 4.87
CA THR A 96 -15.89 -3.93 5.99
C THR A 96 -15.13 -4.11 7.30
N PHE A 97 -14.06 -4.92 7.32
CA PHE A 97 -13.22 -5.12 8.50
C PHE A 97 -12.49 -3.84 8.90
N ARG A 98 -12.00 -3.05 7.93
CA ARG A 98 -11.39 -1.75 8.19
C ARG A 98 -12.37 -0.76 8.83
N LYS A 99 -13.63 -0.72 8.36
CA LYS A 99 -14.68 0.12 8.96
C LYS A 99 -15.09 -0.33 10.36
N ARG A 100 -14.92 -1.61 10.70
CA ARG A 100 -15.18 -2.16 12.03
C ARG A 100 -14.03 -1.96 13.01
N GLY A 101 -12.90 -1.39 12.57
CA GLY A 101 -11.72 -1.20 13.41
C GLY A 101 -10.99 -2.50 13.76
N GLU A 102 -11.30 -3.60 13.07
CA GLU A 102 -10.68 -4.92 13.34
C GLU A 102 -9.34 -5.11 12.60
N VAL A 103 -8.97 -4.15 11.75
CA VAL A 103 -7.70 -4.16 10.99
C VAL A 103 -6.81 -3.05 11.54
N GLU A 104 -6.08 -3.36 12.59
CA GLU A 104 -5.08 -2.46 13.17
C GLU A 104 -3.77 -2.61 12.41
N GLN A 105 -3.35 -1.57 11.68
CA GLN A 105 -2.04 -1.55 11.03
C GLN A 105 -0.99 -1.05 12.01
N ALA A 106 0.24 -1.54 11.87
CA ALA A 106 1.36 -1.11 12.70
C ALA A 106 1.59 0.41 12.65
N ASP A 107 1.22 1.07 11.55
CA ASP A 107 1.29 2.53 11.41
C ASP A 107 0.20 3.24 12.21
N ASP A 108 -1.00 2.67 12.31
CA ASP A 108 -2.10 3.26 13.09
C ASP A 108 -1.74 3.30 14.59
N ALA A 109 -1.16 2.22 15.12
CA ALA A 109 -0.69 2.17 16.51
C ALA A 109 0.43 3.20 16.78
N GLN A 110 1.35 3.40 15.83
CA GLN A 110 2.40 4.44 15.95
C GLN A 110 1.80 5.85 15.94
N ILE A 111 0.79 6.12 15.11
CA ILE A 111 0.11 7.42 15.06
C ILE A 111 -0.63 7.69 16.37
N VAL A 112 -1.28 6.67 16.97
CA VAL A 112 -1.92 6.77 18.29
C VAL A 112 -0.89 7.14 19.35
N LEU A 113 0.22 6.41 19.43
CA LEU A 113 1.32 6.70 20.38
C LEU A 113 1.91 8.10 20.19
N LEU A 114 2.12 8.54 18.94
CA LEU A 114 2.61 9.89 18.66
C LEU A 114 1.60 10.97 19.07
N THR A 115 0.31 10.68 18.94
CA THR A 115 -0.77 11.56 19.40
C THR A 115 -0.76 11.66 20.93
N GLU A 116 -0.64 10.53 21.63
CA GLU A 116 -0.51 10.49 23.08
C GLU A 116 0.72 11.27 23.56
N ILE A 117 1.89 11.08 22.93
CA ILE A 117 3.12 11.81 23.26
C ILE A 117 2.95 13.32 23.04
N ARG A 118 2.31 13.74 21.94
CA ARG A 118 2.03 15.16 21.67
C ARG A 118 1.15 15.76 22.77
N ASP A 119 0.12 15.04 23.19
CA ASP A 119 -0.82 15.53 24.18
C ASP A 119 -0.18 15.61 25.58
N LEU A 120 0.69 14.65 25.93
CA LEU A 120 1.50 14.68 27.15
C LEU A 120 2.52 15.84 27.16
N LEU A 121 3.18 16.11 26.03
CA LEU A 121 4.09 17.26 25.88
C LEU A 121 3.33 18.59 25.96
N GLY A 122 2.14 18.67 25.37
CA GLY A 122 1.26 19.83 25.48
C GLY A 122 0.85 20.14 26.93
N GLN A 123 0.47 19.12 27.69
CA GLN A 123 0.16 19.24 29.12
C GLN A 123 1.39 19.67 29.95
N THR A 124 2.55 19.06 29.70
CA THR A 124 3.79 19.38 30.43
C THR A 124 4.25 20.83 30.21
N ASN A 125 4.13 21.34 28.98
CA ASN A 125 4.45 22.73 28.66
C ASN A 125 3.44 23.73 29.28
N GLY A 126 2.17 23.35 29.39
CA GLY A 126 1.15 24.11 30.10
C GLY A 126 1.42 24.24 31.60
N ASP A 127 1.85 23.15 32.25
CA ASP A 127 2.16 23.12 33.69
C ASP A 127 3.50 23.78 34.03
N SER A 128 4.47 23.77 33.11
CA SER A 128 5.81 24.35 33.31
C SER A 128 5.84 25.88 33.12
N ALA A 129 4.95 26.43 32.28
CA ALA A 129 4.83 27.88 32.09
C ALA A 129 4.38 28.62 33.37
N GLY A 130 3.75 27.93 34.33
CA GLY A 130 3.32 28.50 35.61
C GLY A 130 4.30 28.35 36.78
N ARG A 131 5.33 27.49 36.69
CA ARG A 131 6.18 27.12 37.84
C ARG A 131 7.65 27.58 37.78
N HIS A 132 8.13 28.10 36.64
CA HIS A 132 9.49 28.64 36.53
C HIS A 132 9.59 30.18 36.49
N GLY A 133 8.52 30.90 36.86
CA GLY A 133 8.50 32.37 36.89
C GLY A 133 8.76 33.05 38.24
N GLY A 134 9.06 32.33 39.32
CA GLY A 134 8.86 32.88 40.67
C GLY A 134 9.81 32.45 41.79
N ALA A 135 11.08 32.15 41.51
CA ALA A 135 12.08 32.05 42.58
C ALA A 135 13.31 32.89 42.21
N ALA A 136 13.27 34.16 42.58
CA ALA A 136 14.42 35.06 42.56
C ALA A 136 15.53 34.50 43.46
N ALA A 137 16.40 33.67 42.87
CA ALA A 137 17.66 33.30 43.48
C ALA A 137 18.57 34.53 43.43
N LYS A 138 18.74 35.18 44.59
CA LYS A 138 19.73 36.24 44.80
C LYS A 138 21.11 35.69 44.47
N THR A 139 21.63 35.98 43.28
CA THR A 139 23.02 35.71 42.92
C THR A 139 23.91 36.70 43.71
N PRO A 140 24.91 36.24 44.48
CA PRO A 140 25.89 37.14 45.08
C PRO A 140 26.74 37.79 43.96
N PRO A 141 27.30 38.99 44.17
CA PRO A 141 28.13 39.64 43.17
C PRO A 141 29.40 38.79 42.92
N PRO A 142 29.91 38.74 41.67
CA PRO A 142 31.15 38.03 41.40
C PRO A 142 32.32 38.74 42.11
N GLU A 143 33.02 38.03 42.98
CA GLU A 143 34.30 38.46 43.53
C GLU A 143 35.28 38.68 42.37
N ARG A 144 35.72 39.93 42.22
CA ARG A 144 36.77 40.30 41.27
C ARG A 144 38.11 39.90 41.92
N GLY A 145 38.62 38.72 41.57
CA GLY A 145 39.96 38.26 41.96
C GLY A 145 41.05 39.25 41.52
N PRO A 146 42.23 39.24 42.17
CA PRO A 146 43.26 40.27 42.00
C PRO A 146 43.78 40.27 40.56
N ARG A 147 43.72 41.45 39.93
CA ARG A 147 44.37 41.70 38.64
C ARG A 147 45.87 41.47 38.83
N ALA A 148 46.44 40.58 38.00
CA ALA A 148 47.87 40.54 37.78
C ALA A 148 48.29 41.85 37.11
N GLU A 149 48.64 42.82 37.94
CA GLU A 149 49.57 43.87 37.58
C GLU A 149 50.99 43.26 37.54
N ALA A 150 51.87 43.85 36.72
CA ALA A 150 53.26 43.47 36.45
C ALA A 150 53.44 42.44 35.31
N GLU A 151 54.29 42.65 34.29
CA GLU A 151 55.36 43.62 34.13
C GLU A 151 55.75 43.73 32.65
N SER A 152 55.99 44.97 32.26
CA SER A 152 56.78 45.40 31.11
C SER A 152 58.27 45.17 31.37
N GLN A 153 58.96 44.46 30.47
CA GLN A 153 60.28 44.80 29.89
C GLN A 153 60.73 43.70 28.92
#